data_AF-A0A527W538-F1
#
_entry.id   AF-A0A527W538-F1
#
_cell.length_a   1.000
_cell.length_b   1.000
_cell.length_c   1.000
_cell.angle_alpha   90.00
_cell.angle_beta   90.00
_cell.angle_gamma   90.00
#
_symmetry.space_group_name_H-M   'P 1'
#
loop_
_entity.id
_entity.type
_entity.pdbx_description
1 polymer ?
#
loop_
_entity_poly.entity_id
_entity_poly.type
_entity_poly.pdbx_seq_one_letter_code
_entity_poly.pdbx_strand_id
1 'polypeptide(L)'
;MGWSSKLRLTFFRDVADFGAIVAHVGGRRTATALTFLILGSLTEGTSILLLVPLLRLIGKPGEDYSVRVPEALHWLVPGGTLSLATVLCLLVALVALQAIFNRFKSVYMARLLYDFVNRVRMNLFKSIGRARWGVFTRIRSSDLDHAVNGDVDRVQVAAFSLLMLTQATLLLTGYLVVSLFISPAMTSFAILIGLILLVALQPFRARASAYGRTLTGNRQDQYRTVSEFLGGIKVAKSLNVEASYFAELGATLDRMKADNIAYVRNSSLGTALFQMASVIGLSLFIYIALV
;
A
#
# COMPACT_ATOMS: atom_id res chain seq x y z
N MET A 1 8.89 -23.91 -17.64
CA MET A 1 7.54 -23.35 -17.86
C MET A 1 7.67 -21.83 -17.97
N GLY A 2 7.91 -21.34 -19.18
CA GLY A 2 8.21 -19.92 -19.46
C GLY A 2 6.95 -19.06 -19.39
N TRP A 3 6.84 -18.24 -18.34
CA TRP A 3 5.82 -17.19 -18.28
C TRP A 3 6.21 -16.08 -19.25
N SER A 4 5.33 -15.78 -20.21
CA SER A 4 5.59 -14.76 -21.21
C SER A 4 5.84 -13.40 -20.54
N SER A 5 6.93 -12.74 -20.91
CA SER A 5 7.30 -11.38 -20.52
C SER A 5 6.19 -10.36 -20.78
N LYS A 6 5.25 -10.68 -21.68
CA LYS A 6 4.10 -9.83 -22.06
C LYS A 6 3.13 -9.54 -20.90
N LEU A 7 2.90 -10.49 -19.99
CA LEU A 7 1.96 -10.33 -18.87
C LEU A 7 2.44 -9.36 -17.79
N ARG A 8 3.76 -9.17 -17.66
CA ARG A 8 4.34 -8.21 -16.70
C ARG A 8 4.24 -6.78 -17.22
N LEU A 9 4.48 -6.59 -18.52
CA LEU A 9 4.39 -5.29 -19.18
C LEU A 9 2.95 -4.76 -19.25
N THR A 10 1.97 -5.62 -19.48
CA THR A 10 0.55 -5.22 -19.45
C THR A 10 0.11 -4.76 -18.07
N PHE A 11 0.50 -5.46 -16.99
CA PHE A 11 0.11 -5.04 -15.64
C PHE A 11 0.64 -3.66 -15.25
N PHE A 12 1.90 -3.35 -15.56
CA PHE A 12 2.45 -2.02 -15.31
C PHE A 12 1.74 -0.93 -16.13
N ARG A 13 1.39 -1.24 -17.38
CA ARG A 13 0.61 -0.35 -18.23
C ARG A 13 -0.79 -0.13 -17.68
N ASP A 14 -1.49 -1.17 -17.23
CA ASP A 14 -2.82 -1.07 -16.65
C ASP A 14 -2.83 -0.21 -15.37
N VAL A 15 -1.81 -0.35 -14.53
CA VAL A 15 -1.62 0.48 -13.32
C VAL A 15 -1.33 1.93 -13.69
N ALA A 16 -0.50 2.17 -14.71
CA ALA A 16 -0.20 3.52 -15.20
C ALA A 16 -1.42 4.19 -15.83
N ASP A 17 -2.19 3.46 -16.64
CA ASP A 17 -3.43 3.92 -17.27
C ASP A 17 -4.48 4.25 -16.20
N PHE A 18 -4.63 3.40 -15.18
CA PHE A 18 -5.51 3.68 -14.04
C PHE A 18 -5.04 4.91 -13.24
N GLY A 19 -3.74 5.06 -13.03
CA GLY A 19 -3.15 6.25 -12.42
C GLY A 19 -3.43 7.52 -13.23
N ALA A 20 -3.34 7.45 -14.55
CA ALA A 20 -3.67 8.55 -15.46
C ALA A 20 -5.16 8.94 -15.37
N ILE A 21 -6.06 7.95 -15.25
CA ILE A 21 -7.50 8.20 -15.04
C ILE A 21 -7.72 8.90 -13.69
N VAL A 22 -7.10 8.43 -12.61
CA VAL A 22 -7.19 9.06 -11.29
C VAL A 22 -6.64 10.49 -11.32
N ALA A 23 -5.52 10.72 -12.03
CA ALA A 23 -4.93 12.04 -12.19
C ALA A 23 -5.83 12.98 -13.00
N HIS A 24 -6.43 12.51 -14.09
CA HIS A 24 -7.32 13.29 -14.92
C HIS A 24 -8.63 13.63 -14.19
N VAL A 25 -9.19 12.70 -13.42
CA VAL A 25 -10.44 12.94 -12.65
C VAL A 25 -10.19 13.83 -11.43
N GLY A 26 -9.02 13.71 -10.78
CA GLY A 26 -8.65 14.53 -9.63
C GLY A 26 -8.08 15.92 -9.98
N GLY A 27 -7.57 16.12 -11.19
CA GLY A 27 -7.08 17.40 -11.70
C GLY A 27 -6.02 18.05 -10.81
N ARG A 28 -6.15 19.37 -10.55
CA ARG A 28 -5.24 20.13 -9.67
C ARG A 28 -5.09 19.56 -8.26
N ARG A 29 -6.08 18.81 -7.76
CA ARG A 29 -6.03 18.20 -6.42
C ARG A 29 -5.06 17.03 -6.34
N THR A 30 -4.88 16.30 -7.44
CA THR A 30 -3.89 15.22 -7.54
C THR A 30 -2.47 15.78 -7.53
N ALA A 31 -2.24 16.93 -8.18
CA ALA A 31 -0.94 17.61 -8.14
C ALA A 31 -0.57 18.03 -6.71
N THR A 32 -1.51 18.64 -5.97
CA THR A 32 -1.27 18.99 -4.55
C THR A 32 -1.08 17.77 -3.66
N ALA A 33 -1.75 16.64 -3.96
CA ALA A 33 -1.50 15.37 -3.29
C ALA A 33 -0.05 14.91 -3.53
N LEU A 34 0.42 14.91 -4.78
CA LEU A 34 1.80 14.56 -5.10
C LEU A 34 2.81 15.45 -4.37
N THR A 35 2.55 16.76 -4.30
CA THR A 35 3.39 17.68 -3.50
C THR A 35 3.42 17.28 -2.02
N PHE A 36 2.27 16.96 -1.41
CA PHE A 36 2.25 16.49 -0.02
C PHE A 36 2.94 15.14 0.19
N LEU A 37 2.90 14.24 -0.79
CA LEU A 37 3.65 12.98 -0.73
C LEU A 37 5.16 13.23 -0.80
N ILE A 38 5.62 14.11 -1.68
CA ILE A 38 7.04 14.48 -1.80
C ILE A 38 7.50 15.16 -0.52
N LEU A 39 6.80 16.19 -0.05
CA LEU A 39 7.14 16.88 1.20
C LEU A 39 7.10 15.93 2.39
N GLY A 40 6.11 15.03 2.45
CA GLY A 40 6.03 14.02 3.50
C GLY A 40 7.22 13.06 3.49
N SER A 41 7.65 12.63 2.31
CA SER A 41 8.81 11.73 2.18
C SER A 41 10.11 12.38 2.65
N LEU A 42 10.30 13.67 2.39
CA LEU A 42 11.44 14.44 2.89
C LEU A 42 11.39 14.56 4.42
N THR A 43 10.23 14.91 4.98
CA THR A 43 10.06 15.08 6.43
C THR A 43 10.30 13.76 7.18
N GLU A 44 9.82 12.63 6.64
CA GLU A 44 10.05 11.29 7.20
C GLU A 44 11.53 10.95 7.32
N GLY A 45 12.37 11.29 6.33
CA GLY A 45 13.82 11.10 6.38
C GLY A 45 14.52 11.94 7.46
N THR A 46 14.09 13.19 7.64
CA THR A 46 14.63 14.08 8.70
C THR A 46 14.41 13.52 10.10
N SER A 47 13.27 12.86 10.35
CA SER A 47 12.93 12.28 11.67
C SER A 47 13.97 11.25 12.14
N ILE A 48 14.44 10.41 11.21
CA ILE A 48 15.46 9.38 11.49
C ILE A 48 16.82 10.02 11.77
N LEU A 49 17.20 11.05 11.01
CA LEU A 49 18.46 11.76 11.20
C LEU A 49 18.54 12.46 12.56
N LEU A 50 17.40 12.85 13.13
CA LEU A 50 17.32 13.48 14.46
C LEU A 50 17.54 12.53 15.63
N LEU A 51 17.51 11.21 15.40
CA LEU A 51 17.93 10.23 16.40
C LEU A 51 19.46 10.18 16.54
N VAL A 52 20.22 10.59 15.53
CA VAL A 52 21.70 10.55 15.55
C VAL A 52 22.29 11.43 16.68
N PRO A 53 21.85 12.69 16.88
CA PRO A 53 22.27 13.48 18.03
C PRO A 53 21.98 12.83 19.38
N LEU A 54 20.83 12.16 19.53
CA LEU A 54 20.46 11.46 20.78
C LEU A 54 21.38 10.27 21.06
N LEU A 55 21.76 9.51 20.01
CA LEU A 55 22.71 8.40 20.14
C LEU A 55 24.11 8.89 20.54
N ARG A 56 24.55 10.05 20.05
CA ARG A 56 25.84 10.65 20.43
C ARG A 56 25.87 11.09 21.89
N LEU A 57 24.73 11.49 22.47
CA LEU A 57 24.61 11.89 23.87
C LEU A 57 24.79 10.72 24.86
N ILE A 58 24.42 9.50 24.45
CA ILE A 58 24.51 8.30 25.30
C ILE A 58 25.95 7.75 25.37
N GLY A 59 26.79 8.06 24.39
CA GLY A 59 28.11 7.44 24.22
C GLY A 59 29.26 8.06 25.03
N LYS A 60 29.10 9.22 25.68
CA LYS A 60 30.19 9.90 26.40
C LYS A 60 29.72 10.55 27.72
N PRO A 61 29.99 9.92 28.88
CA PRO A 61 29.73 10.55 30.17
C PRO A 61 30.87 11.53 30.53
N GLY A 62 30.53 12.81 30.76
CA GLY A 62 31.42 13.77 31.44
C GLY A 62 31.86 15.04 30.67
N GLU A 63 31.48 15.24 29.41
CA GLU A 63 31.72 16.51 28.70
C GLU A 63 30.49 17.43 28.79
N ASP A 64 30.73 18.76 28.84
CA ASP A 64 29.69 19.77 28.68
C ASP A 64 28.92 19.46 27.39
N TYR A 65 27.61 19.18 27.51
CA TYR A 65 26.74 18.68 26.45
C TYR A 65 26.43 19.77 25.40
N SER A 66 27.46 20.34 24.80
CA SER A 66 27.38 21.22 23.65
C SER A 66 27.32 20.36 22.40
N VAL A 67 26.12 20.28 21.81
CA VAL A 67 25.95 19.56 20.54
C VAL A 67 26.52 20.44 19.44
N ARG A 68 27.65 20.02 18.85
CA ARG A 68 28.21 20.71 17.68
C ARG A 68 27.28 20.48 16.48
N VAL A 69 26.67 21.57 16.03
CA VAL A 69 25.72 21.58 14.90
C VAL A 69 26.49 21.26 13.61
N PRO A 70 25.90 20.56 12.62
CA PRO A 70 26.50 20.44 11.30
C PRO A 70 26.77 21.83 10.71
N GLU A 71 27.88 22.00 9.97
CA GLU A 71 28.29 23.29 9.39
C GLU A 71 27.17 23.94 8.56
N ALA A 72 26.32 23.12 7.93
CA ALA A 72 25.14 23.55 7.18
C ALA A 72 24.05 24.25 8.01
N LEU A 73 24.12 24.24 9.34
CA LEU A 73 23.19 24.89 10.26
C LEU A 73 23.83 26.05 11.05
N HIS A 74 25.11 26.37 10.80
CA HIS A 74 25.79 27.49 11.44
C HIS A 74 25.17 28.86 11.10
N TRP A 75 24.47 28.97 9.97
CA TRP A 75 23.70 30.17 9.60
C TRP A 75 22.49 30.42 10.51
N LEU A 76 21.98 29.38 11.19
CA LEU A 76 20.85 29.50 12.11
C LEU A 76 21.29 29.78 13.56
N VAL A 77 22.54 29.48 13.91
CA VAL A 77 23.06 29.59 15.29
C VAL A 77 24.44 30.27 15.28
N PRO A 78 24.51 31.60 15.47
CA PRO A 78 25.78 32.29 15.65
C PRO A 78 26.36 31.89 17.01
N GLY A 79 27.38 31.03 17.02
CA GLY A 79 28.07 30.57 18.23
C GLY A 79 28.37 29.06 18.30
N GLY A 80 27.81 28.24 17.40
CA GLY A 80 28.23 26.85 17.19
C GLY A 80 27.93 25.84 18.31
N THR A 81 27.41 26.28 19.46
CA THR A 81 27.05 25.42 20.61
C THR A 81 25.59 25.65 21.02
N LEU A 82 24.75 24.62 20.90
CA LEU A 82 23.40 24.61 21.48
C LEU A 82 23.42 23.88 22.82
N SER A 83 22.71 24.45 23.81
CA SER A 83 22.41 23.75 25.06
C SER A 83 21.54 22.52 24.78
N LEU A 84 21.78 21.45 25.53
CA LEU A 84 21.02 20.19 25.44
C LEU A 84 19.51 20.41 25.52
N ALA A 85 19.06 21.28 26.43
CA ALA A 85 17.64 21.59 26.59
C ALA A 85 17.05 22.22 25.31
N THR A 86 17.81 23.08 24.63
CA THR A 86 17.39 23.72 23.37
C THR A 86 17.30 22.70 22.23
N VAL A 87 18.24 21.76 22.13
CA VAL A 87 18.20 20.68 21.12
C VAL A 87 16.99 19.79 21.33
N LEU A 88 16.69 19.41 22.58
CA LEU A 88 15.52 18.59 22.91
C LEU A 88 14.21 19.33 22.61
N CYS A 89 14.10 20.61 22.98
CA CYS A 89 12.93 21.43 22.64
C CYS A 89 12.73 21.55 21.12
N LEU A 90 13.80 21.76 20.36
CA LEU A 90 13.75 21.84 18.90
C LEU A 90 13.34 20.50 18.28
N LEU A 91 13.84 19.39 18.82
CA LEU A 91 13.45 18.05 18.40
C LEU A 91 11.95 17.79 18.64
N VAL A 92 11.45 18.12 19.84
CA VAL A 92 10.02 18.01 20.15
C VAL A 92 9.18 18.89 19.22
N ALA A 93 9.58 20.14 19.00
CA ALA A 93 8.88 21.05 18.10
C ALA A 93 8.85 20.52 16.65
N LEU A 94 9.95 19.95 16.17
CA LEU A 94 10.03 19.42 14.81
C LEU A 94 9.18 18.14 14.65
N VAL A 95 9.21 17.23 15.63
CA VAL A 95 8.36 16.03 15.65
C VAL A 95 6.88 16.43 15.73
N ALA A 96 6.53 17.43 16.53
CA ALA A 96 5.17 17.96 16.60
C ALA A 96 4.72 18.56 15.26
N LEU A 97 5.57 19.36 14.61
CA LEU A 97 5.29 19.92 13.28
C LEU A 97 5.13 18.82 12.22
N GLN A 98 5.98 17.80 12.26
CA GLN A 98 5.87 16.62 11.40
C GLN A 98 4.55 15.88 11.62
N ALA A 99 4.14 15.67 12.88
CA ALA A 99 2.89 15.01 13.21
C ALA A 99 1.68 15.79 12.70
N ILE A 100 1.69 17.12 12.86
CA ILE A 100 0.66 18.02 12.34
C ILE A 100 0.61 17.95 10.80
N PHE A 101 1.76 18.02 10.13
CA PHE A 101 1.84 17.88 8.68
C PHE A 101 1.28 16.53 8.20
N ASN A 102 1.67 15.43 8.85
CA ASN A 102 1.17 14.09 8.53
C ASN A 102 -0.34 13.96 8.76
N ARG A 103 -0.89 14.62 9.78
CA ARG A 103 -2.33 14.70 10.00
C ARG A 103 -3.03 15.40 8.83
N PHE A 104 -2.54 16.57 8.40
CA PHE A 104 -3.11 17.30 7.26
C PHE A 104 -2.99 16.51 5.95
N LYS A 105 -1.83 15.91 5.68
CA LYS A 105 -1.59 15.02 4.54
C LYS A 105 -2.63 13.89 4.52
N SER A 106 -2.80 13.16 5.62
CA SER A 106 -3.72 12.02 5.70
C SER A 106 -5.18 12.42 5.48
N VAL A 107 -5.62 13.55 6.04
CA VAL A 107 -6.99 14.07 5.80
C VAL A 107 -7.18 14.46 4.34
N TYR A 108 -6.19 15.14 3.75
CA TYR A 108 -6.26 15.56 2.36
C TYR A 108 -6.37 14.36 1.41
N MET A 109 -5.55 13.34 1.63
CA MET A 109 -5.58 12.10 0.84
C MET A 109 -6.91 11.38 0.97
N ALA A 110 -7.46 11.28 2.19
CA ALA A 110 -8.78 10.69 2.41
C ALA A 110 -9.86 11.46 1.63
N ARG A 111 -9.88 12.79 1.72
CA ARG A 111 -10.85 13.62 0.98
C ARG A 111 -10.72 13.43 -0.53
N LEU A 112 -9.50 13.43 -1.06
CA LEU A 112 -9.26 13.21 -2.49
C LEU A 112 -9.78 11.85 -2.94
N LEU A 113 -9.52 10.79 -2.18
CA LEU A 113 -9.98 9.44 -2.47
C LEU A 113 -11.51 9.35 -2.46
N TYR A 114 -12.16 9.85 -1.42
CA TYR A 114 -13.63 9.83 -1.33
C TYR A 114 -14.29 10.68 -2.41
N ASP A 115 -13.74 11.85 -2.72
CA ASP A 115 -14.24 12.69 -3.82
C ASP A 115 -14.13 11.99 -5.19
N PHE A 116 -13.04 11.26 -5.42
CA PHE A 116 -12.85 10.46 -6.64
C PHE A 116 -13.88 9.34 -6.73
N VAL A 117 -14.01 8.52 -5.67
CA VAL A 117 -14.92 7.37 -5.62
C VAL A 117 -16.38 7.83 -5.75
N ASN A 118 -16.77 8.90 -5.06
CA ASN A 118 -18.12 9.45 -5.15
C ASN A 118 -18.44 9.98 -6.55
N ARG A 119 -17.47 10.58 -7.25
CA ARG A 119 -17.64 10.98 -8.66
C ARG A 119 -17.86 9.77 -9.56
N VAL A 120 -17.07 8.70 -9.39
CA VAL A 120 -17.24 7.45 -10.15
C VAL A 120 -18.63 6.86 -9.90
N ARG A 121 -19.04 6.76 -8.62
CA ARG A 121 -20.37 6.25 -8.22
C ARG A 121 -21.49 7.07 -8.84
N MET A 122 -21.40 8.39 -8.76
CA MET A 122 -22.41 9.30 -9.29
C MET A 122 -22.47 9.27 -10.82
N ASN A 123 -21.34 9.15 -11.50
CA ASN A 123 -21.29 9.05 -12.97
C ASN A 123 -21.88 7.73 -13.46
N LEU A 124 -21.59 6.62 -12.77
CA LEU A 124 -22.19 5.32 -13.06
C LEU A 124 -23.70 5.36 -12.85
N PHE A 125 -24.15 5.90 -11.71
CA PHE A 125 -25.58 6.05 -11.40
C PHE A 125 -26.31 6.91 -12.44
N LYS A 126 -25.72 8.04 -12.86
CA LYS A 126 -26.26 8.88 -13.94
C LYS A 126 -26.30 8.15 -15.29
N SER A 127 -25.29 7.34 -15.60
CA SER A 127 -25.24 6.57 -16.85
C SER A 127 -26.34 5.51 -16.88
N ILE A 128 -26.60 4.84 -15.75
CA ILE A 128 -27.69 3.87 -15.60
C ILE A 128 -29.05 4.59 -15.76
N GLY A 129 -29.25 5.72 -15.07
CA GLY A 129 -30.51 6.47 -15.14
C GLY A 129 -30.80 7.11 -16.51
N ARG A 130 -29.77 7.35 -17.33
CA ARG A 130 -29.91 7.88 -18.72
C ARG A 130 -29.91 6.78 -19.78
N ALA A 131 -29.74 5.52 -19.40
CA ALA A 131 -29.72 4.42 -20.36
C ALA A 131 -31.10 4.25 -21.01
N ARG A 132 -31.11 3.91 -22.31
CA ARG A 132 -32.36 3.60 -23.02
C ARG A 132 -33.02 2.38 -22.37
N TRP A 133 -34.35 2.38 -22.28
CA TRP A 133 -35.12 1.29 -21.68
C TRP A 133 -34.75 -0.11 -22.23
N GLY A 134 -34.46 -0.22 -23.53
CA GLY A 134 -34.04 -1.48 -24.14
C GLY A 134 -32.66 -2.02 -23.72
N VAL A 135 -31.80 -1.20 -23.10
CA VAL A 135 -30.56 -1.65 -22.45
C VAL A 135 -30.85 -2.06 -21.02
N PHE A 136 -31.70 -1.32 -20.32
CA PHE A 136 -32.10 -1.60 -18.94
C PHE A 136 -32.79 -2.97 -18.80
N THR A 137 -33.68 -3.32 -19.73
CA THR A 137 -34.38 -4.63 -19.72
C THR A 137 -33.47 -5.82 -20.04
N ARG A 138 -32.25 -5.59 -20.55
CA ARG A 138 -31.27 -6.64 -20.86
C ARG A 138 -30.29 -6.91 -19.72
N ILE A 139 -30.22 -6.05 -18.71
CA ILE A 139 -29.30 -6.16 -17.57
C ILE A 139 -30.11 -6.50 -16.33
N ARG A 140 -29.63 -7.46 -15.52
CA ARG A 140 -30.32 -7.84 -14.27
C ARG A 140 -30.17 -6.72 -13.24
N SER A 141 -31.22 -6.41 -12.48
CA SER A 141 -31.18 -5.40 -11.42
C SER A 141 -30.08 -5.68 -10.38
N SER A 142 -29.85 -6.96 -10.07
CA SER A 142 -28.76 -7.41 -9.19
C SER A 142 -27.37 -6.99 -9.69
N ASP A 143 -27.14 -7.03 -11.00
CA ASP A 143 -25.85 -6.70 -11.61
C ASP A 143 -25.61 -5.18 -11.57
N LEU A 144 -26.68 -4.39 -11.73
CA LEU A 144 -26.64 -2.94 -11.56
C LEU A 144 -26.34 -2.55 -10.10
N ASP A 145 -26.98 -3.21 -9.13
CA ASP A 145 -26.73 -3.00 -7.70
C ASP A 145 -25.31 -3.39 -7.31
N HIS A 146 -24.81 -4.51 -7.83
CA HIS A 146 -23.42 -4.95 -7.63
C HIS A 146 -22.41 -4.00 -8.28
N ALA A 147 -22.70 -3.45 -9.46
CA ALA A 147 -21.82 -2.49 -10.12
C ALA A 147 -21.70 -1.18 -9.32
N VAL A 148 -22.81 -0.66 -8.77
CA VAL A 148 -22.83 0.62 -8.03
C VAL A 148 -22.20 0.49 -6.64
N ASN A 149 -22.35 -0.65 -5.98
CA ASN A 149 -21.84 -0.88 -4.63
C ASN A 149 -20.51 -1.64 -4.66
N GLY A 150 -20.50 -2.87 -5.15
CA GLY A 150 -19.35 -3.77 -5.10
C GLY A 150 -18.18 -3.32 -5.97
N ASP A 151 -18.41 -3.03 -7.25
CA ASP A 151 -17.32 -2.69 -8.16
C ASP A 151 -16.73 -1.30 -7.86
N VAL A 152 -17.56 -0.33 -7.45
CA VAL A 152 -17.09 0.97 -6.99
C VAL A 152 -16.23 0.86 -5.73
N ASP A 153 -16.59 -0.02 -4.78
CA ASP A 153 -15.76 -0.26 -3.59
C ASP A 153 -14.41 -0.90 -3.96
N ARG A 154 -14.38 -1.78 -4.97
CA ARG A 154 -13.11 -2.31 -5.52
C ARG A 154 -12.26 -1.21 -6.14
N VAL A 155 -12.86 -0.27 -6.86
CA VAL A 155 -12.18 0.93 -7.39
C VAL A 155 -11.59 1.79 -6.26
N GLN A 156 -12.30 1.93 -5.14
CA GLN A 156 -11.77 2.62 -3.96
C GLN A 156 -10.51 1.96 -3.41
N VAL A 157 -10.53 0.63 -3.23
CA VAL A 157 -9.37 -0.13 -2.74
C VAL A 157 -8.20 -0.01 -3.73
N ALA A 158 -8.46 -0.08 -5.03
CA ALA A 158 -7.44 0.08 -6.07
C ALA A 158 -6.83 1.49 -6.05
N ALA A 159 -7.64 2.54 -5.96
CA ALA A 159 -7.18 3.93 -5.88
C ALA A 159 -6.35 4.20 -4.61
N PHE A 160 -6.78 3.67 -3.46
CA PHE A 160 -6.01 3.75 -2.23
C PHE A 160 -4.66 3.03 -2.35
N SER A 161 -4.65 1.83 -2.93
CA SER A 161 -3.43 1.05 -3.15
C SER A 161 -2.46 1.79 -4.08
N LEU A 162 -2.96 2.50 -5.09
CA LEU A 162 -2.17 3.32 -6.00
C LEU A 162 -1.54 4.53 -5.29
N LEU A 163 -2.28 5.20 -4.39
CA LEU A 163 -1.72 6.27 -3.55
C LEU A 163 -0.60 5.75 -2.64
N MET A 164 -0.81 4.61 -1.99
CA MET A 164 0.20 3.96 -1.13
C MET A 164 1.44 3.54 -1.92
N LEU A 165 1.25 2.96 -3.11
CA LEU A 165 2.35 2.58 -3.99
C LEU A 165 3.15 3.81 -4.43
N THR A 166 2.47 4.90 -4.77
CA THR A 166 3.10 6.17 -5.15
C THR A 166 3.93 6.72 -3.98
N GLN A 167 3.37 6.74 -2.77
CA GLN A 167 4.08 7.17 -1.56
C GLN A 167 5.33 6.32 -1.30
N ALA A 168 5.18 4.99 -1.34
CA ALA A 168 6.30 4.07 -1.11
C ALA A 168 7.41 4.22 -2.17
N THR A 169 7.03 4.46 -3.43
CA THR A 169 7.99 4.67 -4.53
C THR A 169 8.75 5.98 -4.36
N LEU A 170 8.05 7.06 -3.96
CA LEU A 170 8.68 8.36 -3.68
C LEU A 170 9.67 8.26 -2.51
N LEU A 171 9.28 7.61 -1.42
CA LEU A 171 10.17 7.35 -0.27
C LEU A 171 11.40 6.54 -0.67
N LEU A 172 11.20 5.43 -1.37
CA LEU A 172 12.30 4.57 -1.83
C LEU A 172 13.26 5.35 -2.74
N THR A 173 12.73 6.14 -3.67
CA THR A 173 13.54 6.97 -4.58
C THR A 173 14.34 8.01 -3.80
N GLY A 174 13.70 8.71 -2.86
CA GLY A 174 14.37 9.68 -2.00
C GLY A 174 15.51 9.06 -1.20
N TYR A 175 15.27 7.90 -0.58
CA TYR A 175 16.30 7.17 0.16
C TYR A 175 17.43 6.66 -0.74
N LEU A 176 17.13 6.18 -1.95
CA LEU A 176 18.17 5.77 -2.90
C LEU A 176 19.02 6.96 -3.34
N VAL A 177 18.42 8.11 -3.63
CA VAL A 177 19.16 9.33 -4.00
C VAL A 177 20.08 9.77 -2.87
N VAL A 178 19.56 9.90 -1.66
CA VAL A 178 20.35 10.29 -0.47
C VAL A 178 21.45 9.27 -0.21
N SER A 179 21.14 7.97 -0.26
CA SER A 179 22.12 6.90 -0.05
C SER A 179 23.24 6.95 -1.09
N LEU A 180 22.91 7.18 -2.36
CA LEU A 180 23.89 7.26 -3.44
C LEU A 180 24.85 8.44 -3.27
N PHE A 181 24.37 9.57 -2.72
CA PHE A 181 25.22 10.70 -2.35
C PHE A 181 26.15 10.38 -1.17
N ILE A 182 25.72 9.54 -0.23
CA ILE A 182 26.52 9.16 0.94
C ILE A 182 27.61 8.15 0.56
N SER A 183 27.25 7.06 -0.12
CA SER A 183 28.22 6.03 -0.55
C SER A 183 27.69 5.24 -1.75
N PRO A 184 28.10 5.58 -2.98
CA PRO A 184 27.66 4.88 -4.18
C PRO A 184 27.93 3.37 -4.14
N ALA A 185 29.07 2.95 -3.58
CA ALA A 185 29.46 1.55 -3.48
C ALA A 185 28.46 0.77 -2.60
N MET A 186 28.16 1.27 -1.41
CA MET A 186 27.24 0.62 -0.47
C MET A 186 25.81 0.62 -0.99
N THR A 187 25.37 1.72 -1.62
CA THR A 187 24.05 1.77 -2.26
C THR A 187 23.92 0.76 -3.40
N SER A 188 24.95 0.61 -4.23
CA SER A 188 24.93 -0.38 -5.32
C SER A 188 24.79 -1.82 -4.80
N PHE A 189 25.45 -2.13 -3.70
CA PHE A 189 25.33 -3.42 -3.02
C PHE A 189 23.93 -3.64 -2.43
N ALA A 190 23.36 -2.62 -1.78
CA ALA A 190 21.98 -2.67 -1.29
C ALA A 190 20.95 -2.85 -2.42
N ILE A 191 21.14 -2.18 -3.56
CA ILE A 191 20.32 -2.34 -4.76
C ILE A 191 20.41 -3.78 -5.28
N LEU A 192 21.61 -4.37 -5.32
CA LEU A 192 21.81 -5.75 -5.77
C LEU A 192 21.06 -6.74 -4.89
N ILE A 193 21.18 -6.63 -3.57
CA ILE A 193 20.44 -7.47 -2.61
C ILE A 193 18.93 -7.27 -2.80
N GLY A 194 18.47 -6.02 -2.91
CA GLY A 194 17.07 -5.70 -3.15
C GLY A 194 16.52 -6.33 -4.43
N LEU A 195 17.31 -6.33 -5.50
CA LEU A 195 16.95 -6.95 -6.77
C LEU A 195 16.89 -8.47 -6.66
N ILE A 196 17.87 -9.11 -6.00
CA ILE A 196 17.88 -10.55 -5.74
C ILE A 196 16.63 -10.95 -4.95
N LEU A 197 16.27 -10.20 -3.90
CA LEU A 197 15.06 -10.42 -3.12
C LEU A 197 13.80 -10.26 -3.98
N LEU A 198 13.71 -9.21 -4.79
CA LEU A 198 12.58 -8.98 -5.69
C LEU A 198 12.34 -10.15 -6.65
N VAL A 199 13.42 -10.70 -7.21
CA VAL A 199 13.36 -11.86 -8.11
C VAL A 199 13.00 -13.13 -7.32
N ALA A 200 13.60 -13.35 -6.14
CA ALA A 200 13.30 -14.50 -5.29
C ALA A 200 11.84 -14.53 -4.80
N LEU A 201 11.21 -13.37 -4.61
CA LEU A 201 9.81 -13.22 -4.18
C LEU A 201 8.79 -13.29 -5.33
N GLN A 202 9.24 -13.25 -6.58
CA GLN A 202 8.39 -13.34 -7.76
C GLN A 202 7.42 -14.54 -7.77
N PRO A 203 7.83 -15.79 -7.47
CA PRO A 203 6.91 -16.93 -7.43
C PRO A 203 5.84 -16.80 -6.34
N PHE A 204 6.18 -16.22 -5.19
CA PHE A 204 5.23 -15.98 -4.10
C PHE A 204 4.17 -14.94 -4.49
N ARG A 205 4.59 -13.84 -5.12
CA ARG A 205 3.68 -12.82 -5.67
C ARG A 205 2.75 -13.39 -6.75
N ALA A 206 3.27 -14.23 -7.65
CA ALA A 206 2.47 -14.86 -8.69
C ALA A 206 1.40 -15.81 -8.12
N ARG A 207 1.75 -16.59 -7.08
CA ARG A 207 0.80 -17.46 -6.36
C ARG A 207 -0.26 -16.65 -5.61
N ALA A 208 0.11 -15.52 -5.02
CA ALA A 208 -0.86 -14.62 -4.38
C ALA A 208 -1.87 -14.02 -5.36
N SER A 209 -1.42 -13.62 -6.56
CA SER A 209 -2.31 -13.15 -7.63
C SER A 209 -3.24 -14.24 -8.16
N ALA A 210 -2.75 -15.48 -8.28
CA ALA A 210 -3.59 -16.63 -8.64
C ALA A 210 -4.68 -16.89 -7.58
N TYR A 211 -4.32 -16.86 -6.30
CA TYR A 211 -5.26 -16.98 -5.18
C TYR A 211 -6.32 -15.86 -5.18
N GLY A 212 -5.96 -14.62 -5.53
CA GLY A 212 -6.94 -13.53 -5.65
C GLY A 212 -8.04 -13.80 -6.68
N ARG A 213 -7.71 -14.48 -7.78
CA ARG A 213 -8.69 -14.87 -8.82
C ARG A 213 -9.61 -15.99 -8.35
N THR A 214 -9.08 -17.04 -7.71
CA THR A 214 -9.89 -18.14 -7.16
C THR A 214 -10.77 -17.66 -6.01
N LEU A 215 -10.26 -16.78 -5.15
CA LEU A 215 -11.04 -16.18 -4.06
C LEU A 215 -12.24 -15.38 -4.56
N THR A 216 -12.09 -14.68 -5.69
CA THR A 216 -13.19 -13.93 -6.30
C THR A 216 -14.29 -14.85 -6.83
N GLY A 217 -13.92 -15.96 -7.48
CA GLY A 217 -14.87 -16.98 -7.94
C GLY A 217 -15.60 -17.67 -6.79
N ASN A 218 -14.86 -18.14 -5.79
CA ASN A 218 -15.45 -18.81 -4.62
C ASN A 218 -16.42 -17.90 -3.84
N ARG A 219 -16.13 -16.59 -3.77
CA ARG A 219 -17.06 -15.60 -3.19
C ARG A 219 -18.33 -15.45 -4.03
N GLN A 220 -18.23 -15.43 -5.35
CA GLN A 220 -19.41 -15.36 -6.23
C GLN A 220 -20.28 -16.60 -6.08
N ASP A 221 -19.69 -17.79 -5.98
CA ASP A 221 -20.42 -19.03 -5.70
C ASP A 221 -21.15 -18.96 -4.35
N GLN A 222 -20.45 -18.55 -3.29
CA GLN A 222 -21.04 -18.35 -1.96
C GLN A 222 -22.23 -17.38 -1.99
N TYR A 223 -22.08 -16.21 -2.62
CA TYR A 223 -23.16 -15.21 -2.73
C TYR A 223 -24.35 -15.75 -3.52
N ARG A 224 -24.11 -16.51 -4.60
CA ARG A 224 -25.15 -17.14 -5.40
C ARG A 224 -25.96 -18.14 -4.59
N THR A 225 -25.30 -19.10 -3.93
CA THR A 225 -25.97 -20.14 -3.13
C THR A 225 -26.81 -19.51 -2.01
N VAL A 226 -26.29 -18.48 -1.33
CA VAL A 226 -27.04 -17.75 -0.30
C VAL A 226 -28.24 -16.99 -0.88
N SER A 227 -28.06 -16.31 -2.02
CA SER A 227 -29.12 -15.56 -2.68
C SER A 227 -30.25 -16.47 -3.19
N GLU A 228 -29.89 -17.62 -3.78
CA GLU A 228 -30.86 -18.63 -4.26
C GLU A 228 -31.62 -19.26 -3.09
N PHE A 229 -30.93 -19.59 -1.99
CA PHE A 229 -31.57 -20.12 -0.79
C PHE A 229 -32.55 -19.11 -0.17
N LEU A 230 -32.15 -17.84 -0.02
CA LEU A 230 -33.01 -16.81 0.57
C LEU A 230 -34.18 -16.44 -0.35
N GLY A 231 -33.95 -16.30 -1.66
CA GLY A 231 -34.99 -16.03 -2.64
C GLY A 231 -35.97 -17.19 -2.81
N GLY A 232 -35.49 -18.42 -2.66
CA GLY A 232 -36.26 -19.66 -2.75
C GLY A 232 -36.74 -20.23 -1.41
N ILE A 233 -36.59 -19.52 -0.29
CA ILE A 233 -36.71 -20.13 1.05
C ILE A 233 -38.07 -20.79 1.31
N LYS A 234 -39.15 -20.22 0.79
CA LYS A 234 -40.49 -20.80 0.88
C LYS A 234 -40.60 -22.11 0.10
N VAL A 235 -40.00 -22.17 -1.09
CA VAL A 235 -39.94 -23.36 -1.94
C VAL A 235 -39.06 -24.42 -1.30
N ALA A 236 -37.88 -24.04 -0.82
CA ALA A 236 -36.96 -24.93 -0.12
C ALA A 236 -37.60 -25.59 1.11
N LYS A 237 -38.33 -24.81 1.91
CA LYS A 237 -39.12 -25.29 3.06
C LYS A 237 -40.27 -26.21 2.63
N SER A 238 -40.96 -25.89 1.53
CA SER A 238 -42.08 -26.71 1.05
C SER A 238 -41.65 -28.06 0.46
N LEU A 239 -40.44 -28.12 -0.10
CA LEU A 239 -39.87 -29.33 -0.70
C LEU A 239 -38.93 -30.07 0.27
N ASN A 240 -38.69 -29.53 1.47
CA ASN A 240 -37.83 -30.11 2.50
C ASN A 240 -36.38 -30.35 2.02
N VAL A 241 -35.86 -29.45 1.19
CA VAL A 241 -34.54 -29.54 0.52
C VAL A 241 -33.46 -28.67 1.17
N GLU A 242 -33.68 -28.15 2.38
CA GLU A 242 -32.72 -27.25 3.05
C GLU A 242 -31.37 -27.92 3.31
N ALA A 243 -31.37 -29.22 3.60
CA ALA A 243 -30.15 -30.00 3.81
C ALA A 243 -29.22 -29.97 2.60
N SER A 244 -29.77 -29.91 1.38
CA SER A 244 -28.98 -29.80 0.14
C SER A 244 -28.26 -28.46 0.06
N TYR A 245 -28.94 -27.36 0.37
CA TYR A 245 -28.33 -26.02 0.39
C TYR A 245 -27.28 -25.90 1.49
N PHE A 246 -27.51 -26.51 2.67
CA PHE A 246 -26.51 -26.54 3.74
C PHE A 246 -25.28 -27.36 3.36
N ALA A 247 -25.45 -28.50 2.68
CA ALA A 247 -24.34 -29.30 2.20
C ALA A 247 -23.52 -28.58 1.12
N GLU A 248 -24.18 -27.89 0.18
CA GLU A 248 -23.51 -27.13 -0.88
C GLU A 248 -22.73 -25.93 -0.33
N LEU A 249 -23.34 -25.18 0.59
CA LEU A 249 -22.66 -24.07 1.28
C LEU A 249 -21.50 -24.59 2.14
N GLY A 250 -21.69 -25.69 2.88
CA GLY A 250 -20.65 -26.34 3.67
C GLY A 250 -19.44 -26.75 2.82
N ALA A 251 -19.68 -27.43 1.70
CA ALA A 251 -18.61 -27.82 0.77
C ALA A 251 -17.87 -26.61 0.18
N THR A 252 -18.58 -25.52 -0.10
CA THR A 252 -17.98 -24.26 -0.58
C THR A 252 -17.09 -23.62 0.50
N LEU A 253 -17.58 -23.57 1.75
CA LEU A 253 -16.81 -23.04 2.89
C LEU A 253 -15.56 -23.87 3.19
N ASP A 254 -15.65 -25.21 3.10
CA ASP A 254 -14.49 -26.09 3.31
C ASP A 254 -13.42 -25.92 2.23
N ARG A 255 -13.82 -25.78 0.97
CA ARG A 255 -12.89 -25.43 -0.13
C ARG A 255 -12.23 -24.07 0.10
N MET A 256 -13.02 -23.05 0.47
CA MET A 256 -12.49 -21.72 0.78
C MET A 256 -11.49 -21.75 1.93
N LYS A 257 -11.77 -22.53 2.99
CA LYS A 257 -10.87 -22.73 4.12
C LYS A 257 -9.57 -23.39 3.69
N ALA A 258 -9.63 -24.47 2.92
CA ALA A 258 -8.46 -25.18 2.42
C ALA A 258 -7.58 -24.27 1.54
N ASP A 259 -8.19 -23.53 0.62
CA ASP A 259 -7.50 -22.57 -0.24
C ASP A 259 -6.84 -21.45 0.58
N ASN A 260 -7.55 -20.92 1.57
CA ASN A 260 -7.02 -19.86 2.45
C ASN A 260 -5.82 -20.35 3.27
N ILE A 261 -5.92 -21.55 3.87
CA ILE A 261 -4.81 -22.15 4.63
C ILE A 261 -3.60 -22.40 3.71
N ALA A 262 -3.81 -22.91 2.51
CA ALA A 262 -2.75 -23.11 1.53
C ALA A 262 -2.07 -21.79 1.13
N TYR A 263 -2.86 -20.73 0.92
CA TYR A 263 -2.36 -19.37 0.66
C TYR A 263 -1.56 -18.82 1.85
N VAL A 264 -2.09 -18.88 3.07
CA VAL A 264 -1.42 -18.40 4.28
C VAL A 264 -0.10 -19.13 4.48
N ARG A 265 -0.06 -20.46 4.32
CA ARG A 265 1.17 -21.26 4.41
C ARG A 265 2.22 -20.84 3.38
N ASN A 266 1.80 -20.61 2.13
CA ASN A 266 2.73 -20.18 1.09
C ASN A 266 3.19 -18.72 1.30
N SER A 267 2.29 -17.84 1.73
CA SER A 267 2.60 -16.44 1.98
C SER A 267 3.50 -16.27 3.21
N SER A 268 3.27 -17.03 4.28
CA SER A 268 4.08 -16.96 5.51
C SER A 268 5.52 -17.41 5.26
N LEU A 269 5.72 -18.46 4.46
CA LEU A 269 7.05 -18.88 4.01
C LEU A 269 7.75 -17.78 3.21
N GLY A 270 7.04 -17.12 2.29
CA GLY A 270 7.57 -15.98 1.54
C GLY A 270 7.99 -14.82 2.44
N THR A 271 7.16 -14.47 3.42
CA THR A 271 7.47 -13.41 4.41
C THR A 271 8.65 -13.79 5.30
N ALA A 272 8.72 -15.02 5.78
CA ALA A 272 9.82 -15.51 6.61
C ALA A 272 11.16 -15.50 5.85
N LEU A 273 11.16 -15.99 4.61
CA LEU A 273 12.34 -15.94 3.74
C LEU A 273 12.79 -14.49 3.49
N PHE A 274 11.86 -13.57 3.24
CA PHE A 274 12.20 -12.15 3.08
C PHE A 274 12.80 -11.55 4.35
N GLN A 275 12.25 -11.83 5.53
CA GLN A 275 12.81 -11.36 6.80
C GLN A 275 14.22 -11.90 7.04
N MET A 276 14.43 -13.21 6.88
CA MET A 276 15.75 -13.82 7.05
C MET A 276 16.77 -13.24 6.07
N ALA A 277 16.42 -13.16 4.79
CA ALA A 277 17.31 -12.63 3.78
C ALA A 277 17.57 -11.12 3.95
N SER A 278 16.62 -10.36 4.50
CA SER A 278 16.83 -8.96 4.87
C SER A 278 17.82 -8.81 6.01
N VAL A 279 17.74 -9.65 7.05
CA VAL A 279 18.69 -9.65 8.17
C VAL A 279 20.08 -10.08 7.71
N ILE A 280 20.18 -11.14 6.90
CA ILE A 280 21.46 -11.59 6.33
C ILE A 280 22.07 -10.48 5.46
N GLY A 281 21.26 -9.86 4.60
CA GLY A 281 21.70 -8.75 3.76
C GLY A 281 22.19 -7.55 4.56
N LEU A 282 21.47 -7.18 5.63
CA LEU A 282 21.88 -6.11 6.54
C LEU A 282 23.19 -6.44 7.27
N SER A 283 23.34 -7.67 7.80
CA SER A 283 24.56 -8.10 8.49
C SER A 283 25.76 -8.10 7.55
N LEU A 284 25.60 -8.59 6.32
CA LEU A 284 26.65 -8.58 5.31
C LEU A 284 27.00 -7.15 4.88
N PHE A 285 25.99 -6.29 4.74
CA PHE A 285 26.17 -4.86 4.47
C PHE A 285 27.00 -4.20 5.59
N ILE A 286 26.69 -4.44 6.86
CA ILE A 286 27.43 -3.86 7.99
C ILE A 286 28.87 -4.41 8.03
N TYR A 287 29.07 -5.70 7.79
CA TYR A 287 30.40 -6.31 7.76
C TYR A 287 31.29 -5.69 6.68
N ILE A 288 30.78 -5.55 5.46
CA ILE A 288 31.50 -4.89 4.35
C ILE A 288 31.70 -3.39 4.61
N ALA A 289 30.82 -2.74 5.38
CA ALA A 289 30.98 -1.33 5.75
C ALA A 289 32.15 -1.10 6.74
N LEU A 290 32.45 -2.09 7.57
CA LEU A 290 33.40 -2.00 8.67
C LEU A 290 34.79 -2.55 8.33
N VAL A 291 34.89 -3.46 7.36
CA VAL A 291 36.14 -4.08 6.88
C VAL A 291 36.64 -3.35 5.65
#